data_AF-A0A939R270-F1
#
_entry.id   AF-A0A939R270-F1
#
_cell.length_a   1.000
_cell.length_b   1.000
_cell.length_c   1.000
_cell.angle_alpha   90.00
_cell.angle_beta   90.00
_cell.angle_gamma   90.00
#
_symmetry.space_group_name_H-M   'P 1'
#
loop_
_entity.id
_entity.type
_entity.pdbx_description
1 polymer ?
#
loop_
_entity_poly.entity_id
_entity_poly.type
_entity_poly.pdbx_seq_one_letter_code
_entity_poly.pdbx_strand_id
1 'polypeptide(L)'
;MKILHSVLVVSVLIVSCENRISYEEHEGYTIAYQSNGPALGYSNAPTLVVNGLLFKDLDRNGELTPYEDWRLSPSKRSRDLASRLSIEQICGLMVYSSAQQVKTADLSEKQKSFLENDCVRHILVAETASAGTCAKWSNNVQAFCEAAEWGIPTNNSSDPRNYTNGKANTSTYTPEPDGEFDPDGNSWDFAFGLNWKGIISDLRTAKYSLDTK
;
A
#
# COMPACT_ATOMS: atom_id res chain seq x y z
N MET A 1 52.07 -5.32 58.79
CA MET A 1 51.02 -4.49 58.14
C MET A 1 51.09 -4.71 56.63
N LYS A 2 50.15 -5.43 56.04
CA LYS A 2 50.03 -5.58 54.57
C LYS A 2 48.93 -4.63 54.11
N ILE A 3 49.28 -3.65 53.27
CA ILE A 3 48.36 -2.65 52.73
C ILE A 3 47.64 -3.29 51.53
N LEU A 4 46.36 -3.59 51.70
CA LEU A 4 45.51 -4.13 50.65
C LEU A 4 45.08 -2.98 49.74
N HIS A 5 45.57 -2.96 48.50
CA HIS A 5 45.13 -2.00 47.48
C HIS A 5 43.78 -2.47 46.94
N SER A 6 42.71 -1.75 47.28
CA SER A 6 41.36 -2.00 46.76
C SER A 6 41.27 -1.42 45.35
N VAL A 7 41.18 -2.28 44.34
CA VAL A 7 40.96 -1.88 42.94
C VAL A 7 39.46 -1.70 42.75
N LEU A 8 39.03 -0.44 42.58
CA LEU A 8 37.66 -0.09 42.21
C LEU A 8 37.45 -0.40 40.73
N VAL A 9 36.74 -1.48 40.42
CA VAL A 9 36.27 -1.76 39.05
C VAL A 9 35.02 -0.92 38.81
N VAL A 10 35.18 0.20 38.10
CA VAL A 10 34.04 0.99 37.60
C VAL A 10 33.53 0.29 36.35
N SER A 11 32.48 -0.52 36.51
CA SER A 11 31.72 -1.08 35.40
C SER A 11 30.92 0.04 34.73
N VAL A 12 31.43 0.56 33.61
CA VAL A 12 30.67 1.46 32.74
C VAL A 12 29.60 0.62 32.04
N LEU A 13 28.34 0.74 32.49
CA LEU A 13 27.18 0.24 31.77
C LEU A 13 26.98 1.12 30.53
N ILE A 14 27.58 0.70 29.41
CA ILE A 14 27.22 1.25 28.10
C ILE A 14 25.83 0.71 27.78
N VAL A 15 24.79 1.52 28.02
CA VAL A 15 23.46 1.26 27.46
C VAL A 15 23.59 1.49 25.96
N SER A 16 23.93 0.43 25.22
CA SER A 16 23.92 0.44 23.76
C SER A 16 22.48 0.72 23.32
N CYS A 17 22.28 1.79 22.56
CA CYS A 17 21.00 2.15 21.97
C CYS A 17 20.71 1.24 20.75
N GLU A 18 20.82 -0.07 20.94
CA GLU A 18 20.63 -1.09 19.91
C GLU A 18 19.17 -1.12 19.46
N ASN A 19 18.97 -1.16 18.14
CA ASN A 19 17.65 -1.34 17.59
C ASN A 19 17.13 -2.74 17.94
N ARG A 20 16.10 -2.80 18.79
CA ARG A 20 15.39 -4.04 19.14
C ARG A 20 14.35 -4.33 18.09
N ILE A 21 14.37 -5.55 17.56
CA ILE A 21 13.40 -6.05 16.58
C ILE A 21 12.58 -7.17 17.24
N SER A 22 11.26 -7.11 17.14
CA SER A 22 10.32 -8.17 17.55
C SER A 22 9.37 -8.50 16.43
N TYR A 23 8.92 -9.75 16.36
CA TYR A 23 8.08 -10.26 15.26
C TYR A 23 6.72 -10.72 15.79
N GLU A 24 5.67 -10.40 15.04
CA GLU A 24 4.31 -10.89 15.23
C GLU A 24 3.90 -11.67 13.98
N GLU A 25 3.65 -12.96 14.16
CA GLU A 25 3.28 -13.88 13.07
C GLU A 25 1.76 -13.94 12.92
N HIS A 26 1.27 -13.77 11.70
CA HIS A 26 -0.12 -13.91 11.33
C HIS A 26 -0.29 -14.97 10.23
N GLU A 27 -1.54 -15.33 9.94
CA GLU A 27 -1.84 -16.20 8.80
C GLU A 27 -1.48 -15.47 7.48
N GLY A 28 -0.35 -15.87 6.87
CA GLY A 28 0.10 -15.40 5.56
C GLY A 28 0.99 -14.16 5.55
N TYR A 29 1.32 -13.57 6.71
CA TYR A 29 2.24 -12.43 6.81
C TYR A 29 2.83 -12.28 8.22
N THR A 30 3.95 -11.57 8.30
CA THR A 30 4.65 -11.23 9.53
C THR A 30 4.71 -9.71 9.67
N ILE A 31 4.55 -9.19 10.89
CA ILE A 31 4.86 -7.81 11.24
C ILE A 31 6.12 -7.78 12.09
N ALA A 32 7.16 -7.12 11.59
CA ALA A 32 8.36 -6.83 12.36
C ALA A 32 8.28 -5.41 12.95
N TYR A 33 8.30 -5.30 14.27
CA TYR A 33 8.38 -4.04 14.99
C TYR A 33 9.83 -3.75 15.36
N GLN A 34 10.29 -2.54 15.10
CA GLN A 34 11.66 -2.12 15.40
C GLN A 34 11.67 -0.80 16.18
N SER A 35 12.47 -0.73 17.24
CA SER A 35 12.50 0.45 18.13
C SER A 35 12.99 1.75 17.45
N ASN A 36 13.87 1.63 16.45
CA ASN A 36 14.51 2.75 15.77
C ASN A 36 14.13 2.81 14.27
N GLY A 37 12.92 2.36 13.92
CA GLY A 37 12.44 2.33 12.54
C GLY A 37 10.93 2.10 12.46
N PRO A 38 10.37 2.07 11.24
CA PRO A 38 8.97 1.73 11.03
C PRO A 38 8.72 0.24 11.27
N ALA A 39 7.50 -0.11 11.68
CA ALA A 39 7.03 -1.47 11.59
C ALA A 39 6.97 -1.90 10.11
N LEU A 40 7.43 -3.12 9.81
CA LEU A 40 7.44 -3.68 8.46
C LEU A 40 6.54 -4.89 8.39
N GLY A 41 5.49 -4.80 7.57
CA GLY A 41 4.68 -5.95 7.17
C GLY A 41 5.24 -6.58 5.90
N TYR A 42 5.41 -7.90 5.91
CA TYR A 42 5.81 -8.69 4.74
C TYR A 42 5.19 -10.08 4.78
N SER A 43 4.96 -10.64 3.61
CA SER A 43 4.46 -12.00 3.41
C SER A 43 5.60 -12.91 2.97
N ASN A 44 6.15 -12.66 1.79
CA ASN A 44 7.14 -13.52 1.13
C ASN A 44 8.44 -12.77 0.81
N ALA A 45 8.50 -11.45 1.04
CA ALA A 45 9.72 -10.70 0.81
C ALA A 45 10.83 -11.16 1.77
N PRO A 46 12.04 -11.49 1.26
CA PRO A 46 13.21 -11.62 2.12
C PRO A 46 13.48 -10.31 2.88
N THR A 47 14.21 -10.40 3.98
CA THR A 47 14.55 -9.26 4.81
C THR A 47 16.07 -9.12 4.96
N LEU A 48 16.52 -7.89 5.15
CA LEU A 48 17.92 -7.52 5.32
C LEU A 48 18.10 -6.76 6.63
N VAL A 49 19.20 -6.99 7.31
CA VAL A 49 19.62 -6.19 8.46
C VAL A 49 20.85 -5.38 8.07
N VAL A 50 20.70 -4.06 8.00
CA VAL A 50 21.79 -3.13 7.65
C VAL A 50 21.95 -2.11 8.76
N ASN A 51 23.14 -2.05 9.36
CA ASN A 51 23.45 -1.20 10.52
C ASN A 51 22.45 -1.37 11.68
N GLY A 52 22.01 -2.61 11.92
CA GLY A 52 21.05 -2.95 12.97
C GLY A 52 19.59 -2.63 12.65
N LEU A 53 19.28 -2.05 11.48
CA LEU A 53 17.91 -1.75 11.05
C LEU A 53 17.41 -2.81 10.06
N LEU A 54 16.13 -3.17 10.15
CA LEU A 54 15.49 -4.15 9.27
C LEU A 54 14.91 -3.47 8.02
N PHE A 55 15.08 -4.11 6.87
CA PHE A 55 14.57 -3.71 5.57
C PHE A 55 13.98 -4.92 4.84
N LYS A 56 13.13 -4.66 3.83
CA LYS A 56 12.65 -5.69 2.90
C LYS A 56 13.54 -5.67 1.65
N ASP A 57 13.97 -6.84 1.21
CA ASP A 57 14.67 -7.06 -0.05
C ASP A 57 13.61 -7.41 -1.11
N LEU A 58 13.05 -6.36 -1.71
CA LEU A 58 11.93 -6.47 -2.63
C LEU A 58 12.37 -6.90 -4.03
N ASP A 59 13.61 -6.61 -4.44
CA ASP A 59 14.18 -7.11 -5.72
C ASP A 59 14.99 -8.41 -5.57
N ARG A 60 15.21 -8.88 -4.33
CA ARG A 60 15.87 -10.16 -4.00
C ARG A 60 17.32 -10.19 -4.42
N ASN A 61 17.98 -9.04 -4.43
CA ASN A 61 19.38 -8.93 -4.84
C ASN A 61 20.36 -9.14 -3.68
N GLY A 62 19.87 -9.22 -2.43
CA GLY A 62 20.69 -9.42 -1.23
C GLY A 62 21.41 -8.15 -0.72
N GLU A 63 21.16 -7.00 -1.33
CA GLU A 63 21.72 -5.70 -1.01
C GLU A 63 20.59 -4.69 -0.72
N LEU A 64 20.88 -3.67 0.11
CA LEU A 64 19.89 -2.63 0.37
C LEU A 64 19.83 -1.64 -0.79
N THR A 65 18.83 -1.77 -1.64
CA THR A 65 18.63 -0.90 -2.79
C THR A 65 18.03 0.45 -2.37
N PRO A 66 18.35 1.59 -3.01
CA PRO A 66 17.82 2.89 -2.58
C PRO A 66 16.30 2.99 -2.55
N TYR A 67 15.55 2.27 -3.41
CA TYR A 67 14.09 2.27 -3.34
C TYR A 67 13.51 1.47 -2.15
N GLU A 68 14.27 0.54 -1.58
CA GLU A 68 13.90 -0.28 -0.42
C GLU A 68 14.25 0.43 0.90
N ASP A 69 15.21 1.36 0.85
CA ASP A 69 15.66 2.11 2.01
C ASP A 69 14.60 3.14 2.46
N TRP A 70 13.77 2.75 3.43
CA TRP A 70 12.75 3.59 4.03
C TRP A 70 13.29 4.82 4.76
N ARG A 71 14.62 4.93 4.99
CA ARG A 71 15.25 6.14 5.54
C ARG A 71 15.36 7.25 4.50
N LEU A 72 15.29 6.90 3.21
CA LEU A 72 15.29 7.87 2.12
C LEU A 72 13.87 8.43 1.89
N SER A 73 13.81 9.68 1.45
CA SER A 73 12.53 10.32 1.10
C SER A 73 11.80 9.54 0.01
N PRO A 74 10.45 9.53 -0.02
CA PRO A 74 9.67 8.88 -1.08
C PRO A 74 10.10 9.30 -2.49
N SER A 75 10.50 10.56 -2.68
CA SER A 75 10.96 11.09 -3.98
C SER A 75 12.29 10.48 -4.45
N LYS A 76 13.22 10.19 -3.53
CA LYS A 76 14.48 9.48 -3.86
C LYS A 76 14.21 8.02 -4.20
N ARG A 77 13.38 7.36 -3.38
CA ARG A 77 13.01 5.96 -3.55
C ARG A 77 12.28 5.71 -4.88
N SER A 78 11.28 6.54 -5.19
CA SER A 78 10.53 6.45 -6.44
C SER A 78 11.37 6.73 -7.67
N ARG A 79 12.32 7.68 -7.63
CA ARG A 79 13.24 7.93 -8.74
C ARG A 79 14.18 6.74 -9.01
N ASP A 80 14.72 6.15 -7.95
CA ASP A 80 15.56 4.96 -8.07
C ASP A 80 14.77 3.80 -8.68
N LEU A 81 13.59 3.49 -8.14
CA LEU A 81 12.73 2.44 -8.69
C LEU A 81 12.36 2.72 -10.16
N ALA A 82 11.88 3.92 -10.48
CA ALA A 82 11.48 4.27 -11.84
C ALA A 82 12.64 4.16 -12.85
N SER A 83 13.88 4.38 -12.42
CA SER A 83 15.06 4.21 -13.29
C SER A 83 15.41 2.75 -13.59
N ARG A 84 14.85 1.80 -12.83
CA ARG A 84 15.05 0.35 -12.97
C ARG A 84 13.96 -0.32 -13.79
N LEU A 85 12.79 0.30 -13.90
CA LEU A 85 11.64 -0.27 -14.60
C LEU A 85 11.78 -0.17 -16.11
N SER A 86 11.30 -1.20 -16.82
CA SER A 86 11.11 -1.13 -18.27
C SER A 86 9.97 -0.17 -18.63
N ILE A 87 9.89 0.22 -19.91
CA ILE A 87 8.79 1.06 -20.40
C ILE A 87 7.45 0.33 -20.24
N GLU A 88 7.42 -0.97 -20.50
CA GLU A 88 6.24 -1.83 -20.34
C GLU A 88 5.77 -1.85 -18.88
N GLN A 89 6.70 -2.00 -17.93
CA GLN A 89 6.40 -1.94 -16.51
C GLN A 89 5.83 -0.57 -16.11
N ILE A 90 6.44 0.52 -16.59
CA ILE A 90 5.95 1.88 -16.35
C ILE A 90 4.53 2.04 -16.94
N CYS A 91 4.28 1.56 -18.16
CA CYS A 91 2.95 1.61 -18.78
C CYS A 91 1.90 0.84 -17.96
N GLY A 92 2.23 -0.35 -17.45
CA GLY A 92 1.35 -1.12 -16.58
C GLY A 92 0.97 -0.38 -15.30
N LEU A 93 1.92 0.36 -14.71
CA LEU A 93 1.66 1.19 -13.53
C LEU A 93 0.79 2.42 -13.80
N MET A 94 0.57 2.79 -15.07
CA MET A 94 -0.24 3.96 -15.45
C MET A 94 -1.71 3.63 -15.76
N VAL A 95 -2.09 2.35 -15.76
CA VAL A 95 -3.43 1.91 -16.12
C VAL A 95 -4.16 1.27 -14.94
N TYR A 96 -5.49 1.30 -15.01
CA TYR A 96 -6.37 0.54 -14.12
C TYR A 96 -6.78 -0.78 -14.76
N SER A 97 -6.99 -1.80 -13.93
CA SER A 97 -7.67 -3.01 -14.37
C SER A 97 -9.13 -2.73 -14.74
N SER A 98 -9.75 -3.63 -15.50
CA SER A 98 -11.22 -3.65 -15.62
C SER A 98 -11.86 -3.81 -14.24
N ALA A 99 -13.11 -3.39 -14.08
CA ALA A 99 -13.88 -3.62 -12.85
C ALA A 99 -13.82 -5.10 -12.41
N GLN A 100 -13.42 -5.34 -11.16
CA GLN A 100 -13.25 -6.66 -10.56
C GLN A 100 -14.40 -6.99 -9.61
N GLN A 101 -14.80 -8.26 -9.60
CA GLN A 101 -15.71 -8.83 -8.60
C GLN A 101 -14.92 -9.77 -7.68
N VAL A 102 -14.84 -9.45 -6.40
CA VAL A 102 -14.12 -10.22 -5.38
C VAL A 102 -15.12 -11.17 -4.71
N LYS A 103 -15.32 -12.33 -5.33
CA LYS A 103 -16.24 -13.37 -4.83
C LYS A 103 -15.59 -14.33 -3.84
N THR A 104 -14.28 -14.50 -3.93
CA THR A 104 -13.47 -15.40 -3.11
C THR A 104 -12.20 -14.68 -2.65
N ALA A 105 -11.52 -15.23 -1.64
CA ALA A 105 -10.24 -14.70 -1.17
C ALA A 105 -9.11 -14.95 -2.19
N ASP A 106 -9.19 -16.03 -2.96
CA ASP A 106 -8.16 -16.39 -3.93
C ASP A 106 -8.21 -15.54 -5.19
N LEU A 107 -7.04 -15.26 -5.76
CA LEU A 107 -6.91 -14.58 -7.03
C LEU A 107 -7.29 -15.52 -8.17
N SER A 108 -8.12 -15.03 -9.08
CA SER A 108 -8.39 -15.70 -10.35
C SER A 108 -7.16 -15.65 -11.27
N GLU A 109 -7.07 -16.57 -12.23
CA GLU A 109 -6.00 -16.57 -13.24
C GLU A 109 -5.98 -15.28 -14.07
N LYS A 110 -7.15 -14.69 -14.34
CA LYS A 110 -7.22 -13.38 -15.01
C LYS A 110 -6.58 -12.28 -14.16
N GLN A 111 -6.80 -12.32 -12.84
CA GLN A 111 -6.19 -11.36 -11.92
C GLN A 111 -4.67 -11.51 -11.86
N LYS A 112 -4.18 -12.74 -11.71
CA LYS A 112 -2.74 -13.02 -11.75
C LYS A 112 -2.13 -12.54 -13.07
N SER A 113 -2.78 -12.82 -14.20
CA SER A 113 -2.29 -12.44 -15.52
C SER A 113 -2.09 -10.93 -15.67
N PHE A 114 -3.05 -10.09 -15.30
CA PHE A 114 -2.85 -8.64 -15.44
C PHE A 114 -1.85 -8.06 -14.43
N LEU A 115 -1.67 -8.71 -13.28
CA LEU A 115 -0.70 -8.29 -12.27
C LEU A 115 0.73 -8.62 -12.70
N GLU A 116 0.92 -9.81 -13.26
CA GLU A 116 2.23 -10.34 -13.61
C GLU A 116 2.65 -9.92 -15.01
N ASN A 117 1.81 -10.16 -16.02
CA ASN A 117 2.16 -9.94 -17.43
C ASN A 117 1.96 -8.49 -17.86
N ASP A 118 0.87 -7.86 -17.41
CA ASP A 118 0.53 -6.48 -17.80
C ASP A 118 1.05 -5.44 -16.81
N CYS A 119 1.71 -5.87 -15.73
CA CYS A 119 2.29 -5.01 -14.69
C CYS A 119 1.32 -4.03 -14.00
N VAL A 120 0.01 -4.32 -14.04
CA VAL A 120 -1.01 -3.43 -13.46
C VAL A 120 -0.95 -3.47 -11.93
N ARG A 121 -1.06 -2.30 -11.29
CA ARG A 121 -1.14 -2.18 -9.82
C ARG A 121 -2.36 -1.45 -9.31
N HIS A 122 -3.10 -0.76 -10.18
CA HIS A 122 -4.34 -0.09 -9.82
C HIS A 122 -5.54 -0.99 -10.13
N ILE A 123 -6.22 -1.45 -9.07
CA ILE A 123 -7.37 -2.36 -9.22
C ILE A 123 -8.65 -1.62 -8.86
N LEU A 124 -9.63 -1.68 -9.77
CA LEU A 124 -10.99 -1.22 -9.48
C LEU A 124 -11.82 -2.39 -8.93
N VAL A 125 -12.10 -2.38 -7.63
CA VAL A 125 -12.96 -3.36 -6.96
C VAL A 125 -14.40 -2.87 -7.01
N ALA A 126 -15.22 -3.44 -7.89
CA ALA A 126 -16.61 -3.01 -8.06
C ALA A 126 -17.56 -3.73 -7.07
N GLU A 127 -17.33 -5.02 -6.83
CA GLU A 127 -18.22 -5.84 -6.00
C GLU A 127 -17.41 -6.79 -5.12
N THR A 128 -17.93 -7.06 -3.91
CA THR A 128 -17.30 -7.98 -2.96
C THR A 128 -18.37 -8.88 -2.35
N ALA A 129 -18.09 -10.17 -2.17
CA ALA A 129 -19.03 -11.09 -1.50
C ALA A 129 -19.26 -10.75 -0.01
N SER A 130 -18.22 -10.31 0.69
CA SER A 130 -18.28 -9.86 2.08
C SER A 130 -17.04 -9.03 2.44
N ALA A 131 -17.10 -8.28 3.55
CA ALA A 131 -15.94 -7.57 4.09
C ALA A 131 -14.78 -8.53 4.42
N GLY A 132 -15.07 -9.68 5.03
CA GLY A 132 -14.06 -10.69 5.36
C GLY A 132 -13.39 -11.28 4.11
N THR A 133 -14.16 -11.56 3.07
CA THR A 133 -13.63 -12.02 1.78
C THR A 133 -12.74 -10.95 1.14
N CYS A 134 -13.18 -9.69 1.15
CA CYS A 134 -12.41 -8.59 0.57
C CYS A 134 -11.09 -8.33 1.32
N ALA A 135 -11.09 -8.43 2.64
CA ALA A 135 -9.88 -8.28 3.46
C ALA A 135 -8.86 -9.38 3.13
N LYS A 136 -9.30 -10.65 3.11
CA LYS A 136 -8.42 -11.78 2.75
C LYS A 136 -7.90 -11.68 1.32
N TRP A 137 -8.77 -11.32 0.37
CA TRP A 137 -8.36 -11.07 -1.02
C TRP A 137 -7.34 -9.93 -1.13
N SER A 138 -7.53 -8.85 -0.37
CA SER A 138 -6.59 -7.72 -0.34
C SER A 138 -5.22 -8.14 0.16
N ASN A 139 -5.15 -8.99 1.18
CA ASN A 139 -3.88 -9.54 1.65
C ASN A 139 -3.25 -10.45 0.59
N ASN A 140 -4.03 -11.33 -0.03
CA ASN A 140 -3.54 -12.25 -1.05
C ASN A 140 -2.99 -11.52 -2.29
N VAL A 141 -3.65 -10.45 -2.74
CA VAL A 141 -3.17 -9.68 -3.90
C VAL A 141 -1.92 -8.87 -3.56
N GLN A 142 -1.80 -8.33 -2.34
CA GLN A 142 -0.57 -7.69 -1.90
C GLN A 142 0.58 -8.70 -1.80
N ALA A 143 0.33 -9.90 -1.24
CA ALA A 143 1.33 -10.95 -1.15
C ALA A 143 1.80 -11.43 -2.53
N PHE A 144 0.88 -11.56 -3.48
CA PHE A 144 1.21 -11.90 -4.88
C PHE A 144 2.11 -10.83 -5.52
N CYS A 145 1.78 -9.55 -5.37
CA CYS A 145 2.57 -8.47 -5.94
C CYS A 145 3.90 -8.20 -5.21
N GLU A 146 3.97 -8.46 -3.90
CA GLU A 146 5.22 -8.44 -3.14
C GLU A 146 6.18 -9.54 -3.62
N ALA A 147 5.63 -10.70 -4.04
CA ALA A 147 6.40 -11.80 -4.62
C ALA A 147 6.95 -11.50 -6.04
N ALA A 148 6.43 -10.48 -6.72
CA ALA A 148 6.88 -10.09 -8.06
C ALA A 148 8.25 -9.37 -8.03
N GLU A 149 8.86 -9.24 -9.21
CA GLU A 149 10.23 -8.73 -9.43
C GLU A 149 10.58 -7.51 -8.58
N TRP A 150 9.75 -6.46 -8.59
CA TRP A 150 10.02 -5.20 -7.89
C TRP A 150 9.25 -5.02 -6.57
N GLY A 151 8.47 -6.03 -6.17
CA GLY A 151 7.64 -5.97 -4.96
C GLY A 151 6.66 -4.79 -4.90
N ILE A 152 6.28 -4.19 -6.05
CA ILE A 152 5.43 -2.99 -6.09
C ILE A 152 4.02 -3.38 -5.65
N PRO A 153 3.47 -2.76 -4.59
CA PRO A 153 2.16 -3.14 -4.06
C PRO A 153 1.03 -2.73 -5.00
N THR A 154 -0.14 -3.34 -4.78
CA THR A 154 -1.37 -2.91 -5.41
C THR A 154 -2.01 -1.72 -4.68
N ASN A 155 -2.72 -0.90 -5.45
CA ASN A 155 -3.65 0.12 -4.99
C ASN A 155 -5.06 -0.33 -5.38
N ASN A 156 -5.82 -0.79 -4.37
CA ASN A 156 -7.20 -1.20 -4.55
C ASN A 156 -8.12 0.00 -4.31
N SER A 157 -8.80 0.41 -5.37
CA SER A 157 -9.82 1.46 -5.33
C SER A 157 -11.22 0.85 -5.44
N SER A 158 -12.21 1.56 -4.92
CA SER A 158 -13.59 1.13 -4.99
C SER A 158 -14.52 2.32 -4.88
N ASP A 159 -15.67 2.25 -5.54
CA ASP A 159 -16.75 3.21 -5.28
C ASP A 159 -17.20 3.08 -3.81
N PRO A 160 -17.50 4.19 -3.12
CA PRO A 160 -17.95 4.15 -1.73
C PRO A 160 -19.15 3.20 -1.57
N ARG A 161 -19.06 2.32 -0.57
CA ARG A 161 -20.15 1.44 -0.17
C ARG A 161 -20.78 2.02 1.09
N ASN A 162 -21.85 2.78 0.90
CA ASN A 162 -22.71 3.32 1.96
C ASN A 162 -23.79 2.32 2.43
N TYR A 163 -23.74 1.07 1.94
CA TYR A 163 -24.66 -0.01 2.33
C TYR A 163 -23.90 -1.28 2.75
N THR A 164 -24.49 -2.05 3.66
CA THR A 164 -23.92 -3.29 4.23
C THR A 164 -23.91 -4.49 3.25
N ASN A 165 -24.41 -4.32 2.02
CA ASN A 165 -24.64 -5.39 1.06
C ASN A 165 -23.46 -5.69 0.11
N GLY A 166 -22.31 -5.02 0.28
CA GLY A 166 -21.10 -5.29 -0.51
C GLY A 166 -21.11 -4.75 -1.95
N LYS A 167 -22.15 -4.03 -2.36
CA LYS A 167 -22.29 -3.45 -3.71
C LYS A 167 -21.82 -1.99 -3.77
N ALA A 168 -21.15 -1.63 -4.86
CA ALA A 168 -20.91 -0.24 -5.22
C ALA A 168 -22.23 0.47 -5.54
N ASN A 169 -22.32 1.76 -5.16
CA ASN A 169 -23.49 2.65 -5.23
C ASN A 169 -24.26 2.60 -6.59
N THR A 170 -23.61 2.21 -7.68
CA THR A 170 -24.17 2.28 -9.04
C THR A 170 -25.23 1.22 -9.37
N SER A 171 -25.39 0.16 -8.56
CA SER A 171 -26.23 -1.01 -8.94
C SER A 171 -27.45 -1.25 -8.06
N THR A 172 -27.65 -0.45 -7.00
CA THR A 172 -28.83 -0.52 -6.12
C THR A 172 -29.44 0.85 -5.85
N TYR A 173 -29.09 1.86 -6.64
CA TYR A 173 -29.73 3.17 -6.55
C TYR A 173 -31.18 3.09 -7.05
N THR A 174 -32.10 2.87 -6.13
CA THR A 174 -33.48 3.34 -6.26
C THR A 174 -33.53 4.74 -5.66
N PRO A 175 -33.67 5.81 -6.46
CA PRO A 175 -33.97 7.12 -5.90
C PRO A 175 -35.27 7.03 -5.11
N GLU A 176 -35.22 7.26 -3.80
CA GLU A 176 -36.44 7.45 -3.01
C GLU A 176 -37.07 8.81 -3.35
N PRO A 177 -38.41 8.96 -3.27
CA PRO A 177 -39.15 10.07 -3.89
C PRO A 177 -38.78 11.48 -3.44
N ASP A 178 -38.11 11.65 -2.29
CA ASP A 178 -37.81 12.94 -1.67
C ASP A 178 -36.30 13.22 -1.43
N GLY A 179 -35.42 12.23 -1.60
CA GLY A 179 -33.97 12.42 -1.76
C GLY A 179 -33.19 13.03 -0.58
N GLU A 180 -33.81 13.23 0.59
CA GLU A 180 -33.25 14.07 1.66
C GLU A 180 -32.60 13.26 2.80
N PHE A 181 -33.06 12.03 3.07
CA PHE A 181 -32.59 11.21 4.20
C PHE A 181 -32.45 9.71 3.86
N ASP A 182 -31.57 9.00 4.58
CA ASP A 182 -31.49 7.53 4.54
C ASP A 182 -32.47 6.83 5.52
N PRO A 183 -32.65 5.49 5.44
CA PRO A 183 -33.57 4.76 6.33
C PRO A 183 -33.23 4.82 7.83
N ASP A 184 -32.00 5.22 8.18
CA ASP A 184 -31.54 5.38 9.56
C ASP A 184 -31.63 6.86 10.03
N GLY A 185 -32.17 7.75 9.18
CA GLY A 185 -32.40 9.16 9.48
C GLY A 185 -31.20 10.08 9.26
N ASN A 186 -30.16 9.63 8.54
CA ASN A 186 -29.01 10.48 8.22
C ASN A 186 -29.34 11.37 7.01
N SER A 187 -29.04 12.68 7.08
CA SER A 187 -29.15 13.57 5.92
C SER A 187 -28.05 13.27 4.90
N TRP A 188 -28.43 13.22 3.61
CA TRP A 188 -27.44 13.14 2.53
C TRP A 188 -26.81 14.51 2.25
N ASP A 189 -26.12 15.09 3.24
CA ASP A 189 -25.48 16.41 3.13
C ASP A 189 -24.14 16.40 2.36
N PHE A 190 -23.73 15.26 1.81
CA PHE A 190 -22.43 15.12 1.17
C PHE A 190 -22.53 14.59 -0.26
N ALA A 191 -22.94 15.46 -1.18
CA ALA A 191 -22.72 15.27 -2.61
C ALA A 191 -21.70 16.29 -3.16
N PHE A 192 -20.62 15.74 -3.71
CA PHE A 192 -19.74 16.29 -4.74
C PHE A 192 -20.02 17.72 -5.24
N GLY A 193 -19.10 18.65 -4.96
CA GLY A 193 -18.95 19.88 -5.77
C GLY A 193 -19.37 21.21 -5.14
N LEU A 194 -19.71 21.28 -3.86
CA LEU A 194 -20.16 22.53 -3.23
C LEU A 194 -19.06 23.60 -2.99
N ASN A 195 -17.80 23.31 -3.37
CA ASN A 195 -16.71 24.30 -3.45
C ASN A 195 -16.14 24.45 -4.88
N TRP A 196 -16.87 23.96 -5.88
CA TRP A 196 -16.56 24.16 -7.29
C TRP A 196 -16.79 25.64 -7.64
N LYS A 197 -15.72 26.36 -8.04
CA LYS A 197 -15.79 27.79 -8.45
C LYS A 197 -15.83 28.01 -9.97
N GLY A 198 -16.07 26.96 -10.75
CA GLY A 198 -16.08 27.01 -12.22
C GLY A 198 -15.12 25.98 -12.81
N ILE A 199 -14.94 26.06 -14.14
CA ILE A 199 -13.96 25.24 -14.87
C ILE A 199 -12.60 25.33 -14.17
N ILE A 200 -11.93 24.19 -13.99
CA ILE A 200 -10.55 24.15 -13.52
C ILE A 200 -9.72 24.98 -14.52
N SER A 201 -9.27 26.16 -14.10
CA SER A 201 -8.50 27.08 -14.93
C SER A 201 -7.15 27.31 -14.25
N ASP A 202 -6.20 26.42 -14.55
CA ASP A 202 -4.83 26.48 -14.07
C ASP A 202 -3.80 26.27 -15.20
N LEU A 203 -2.52 26.24 -14.83
CA LEU A 203 -1.40 26.08 -15.78
C LEU A 203 -1.48 24.80 -16.62
N ARG A 204 -2.11 23.74 -16.13
CA ARG A 204 -2.28 22.49 -16.88
C ARG A 204 -3.34 22.68 -17.95
N THR A 205 -4.49 23.25 -17.59
CA THR A 205 -5.56 23.52 -18.56
C THR A 205 -5.13 24.52 -19.63
N ALA A 206 -4.28 25.51 -19.30
CA ALA A 206 -3.72 26.43 -20.29
C ALA A 206 -2.66 25.77 -21.20
N LYS A 207 -1.93 24.76 -20.69
CA LYS A 207 -0.88 24.07 -21.44
C LYS A 207 -1.44 23.01 -22.41
N TYR A 208 -2.56 22.39 -22.04
CA TYR A 208 -3.13 21.24 -22.74
C TYR A 208 -4.52 21.50 -23.33
N SER A 209 -5.03 22.73 -23.25
CA SER A 209 -6.15 23.16 -24.08
C SER A 209 -5.70 23.06 -25.54
N LEU A 210 -6.12 21.99 -26.21
CA LEU A 210 -6.03 21.89 -27.66
C LEU A 210 -6.84 23.07 -28.20
N ASP A 211 -6.19 23.99 -28.90
CA ASP A 211 -6.88 25.05 -29.62
C ASP A 211 -7.86 24.39 -30.60
N THR A 212 -9.12 24.26 -30.19
CA THR A 212 -10.22 23.95 -31.11
C THR A 212 -10.36 25.14 -32.04
N LYS A 213 -9.75 25.02 -33.23
CA LYS A 213 -10.09 25.83 -34.40
C LYS A 213 -11.54 25.61 -34.81
#